data_AF-A0A6C0FDH1-F1
#
_entry.id   AF-A0A6C0FDH1-F1
#
_cell.length_a   1.000
_cell.length_b   1.000
_cell.length_c   1.000
_cell.angle_alpha   90.00
_cell.angle_beta   90.00
_cell.angle_gamma   90.00
#
_symmetry.space_group_name_H-M   'P 1'
#
loop_
_entity.id
_entity.type
_entity.pdbx_description
1 polymer ?
#
loop_
_entity_poly.entity_id
_entity_poly.type
_entity_poly.pdbx_seq_one_letter_code
_entity_poly.pdbx_strand_id
1 'polypeptide(L)'
;MPKGNDWFNFIYVTVAYVALATGMILFVAIEDIRANWPKYRCNPVYMPLSKNVSQDFTYCIQNMQSNYMGVLLKPITWIIKNLGSMAEEVFGSLQMFRKMIYYIRTMIMKIVTSIMGIFANFIIQMQKMAIAVKDTVGKLMGVLVSLVYMLDGSVKTMQSAWAGPPGQMVRFMCFREDTLVPMSGGKKMKMKDISLGDTLYSGKKVLAVLKVSNANDEPFYKFVGKNGNSDIYVTGSHYVLDETSGKYIMTKNHPAAVLTNEKDSSFACLITEDHTIPLGDYVFWDWEDDIIPNKA
;
A
#
# COMPACT_ATOMS: atom_id res chain seq x y z
N MET A 1 144.36 -25.77 -60.49
CA MET A 1 143.66 -24.97 -59.46
C MET A 1 143.03 -23.78 -60.15
N PRO A 2 141.70 -23.62 -60.10
CA PRO A 2 141.03 -22.48 -60.72
C PRO A 2 141.46 -21.19 -60.02
N LYS A 3 141.71 -20.12 -60.79
CA LYS A 3 142.16 -18.83 -60.26
C LYS A 3 140.95 -18.13 -59.61
N GLY A 4 141.16 -17.36 -58.53
CA GLY A 4 140.06 -16.75 -57.75
C GLY A 4 139.05 -15.89 -58.52
N ASN A 5 139.41 -15.41 -59.71
CA ASN A 5 138.52 -14.67 -60.60
C ASN A 5 137.38 -15.53 -61.18
N ASP A 6 137.59 -16.85 -61.30
CA ASP A 6 136.60 -17.79 -61.84
C ASP A 6 135.44 -18.01 -60.85
N TRP A 7 135.71 -17.96 -59.55
CA TRP A 7 134.70 -18.09 -58.49
C TRP A 7 133.78 -16.87 -58.36
N PHE A 8 134.30 -15.65 -58.57
CA PHE A 8 133.49 -14.43 -58.53
C PHE A 8 132.49 -14.36 -59.68
N ASN A 9 132.93 -14.72 -60.90
CA ASN A 9 132.06 -14.79 -62.07
C ASN A 9 130.94 -15.83 -61.90
N PHE A 10 131.21 -16.96 -61.25
CA PHE A 10 130.21 -18.00 -60.96
C PHE A 10 129.11 -17.52 -60.00
N ILE A 11 129.47 -16.82 -58.92
CA ILE A 11 128.50 -16.27 -57.96
C ILE A 11 127.64 -15.18 -58.61
N TYR A 12 128.25 -14.27 -59.38
CA TYR A 12 127.54 -13.20 -60.06
C TYR A 12 126.46 -13.74 -61.02
N VAL A 13 126.81 -14.72 -61.85
CA VAL A 13 125.87 -15.35 -62.79
C VAL A 13 124.74 -16.08 -62.05
N THR A 14 125.05 -16.72 -60.92
CA THR A 14 124.05 -17.42 -60.11
C THR A 14 123.07 -16.45 -59.46
N VAL A 15 123.54 -15.34 -58.89
CA VAL A 15 122.68 -14.30 -58.30
C VAL A 15 121.84 -13.61 -59.39
N ALA A 16 122.42 -13.32 -60.55
CA ALA A 16 121.67 -12.76 -61.68
C ALA A 16 120.55 -13.71 -62.15
N TYR A 17 120.82 -15.01 -62.21
CA TYR A 17 119.81 -16.01 -62.55
C TYR A 17 118.69 -16.10 -61.50
N VAL A 18 119.03 -16.09 -60.20
CA VAL A 18 118.03 -16.07 -59.11
C VAL A 18 117.18 -14.79 -59.15
N ALA A 19 117.79 -13.64 -59.42
CA ALA A 19 117.05 -12.38 -59.56
C ALA A 19 116.08 -12.40 -60.75
N LEU A 20 116.51 -12.93 -61.91
CA LEU A 20 115.65 -13.10 -63.08
C LEU A 20 114.52 -14.11 -62.83
N ALA A 21 114.81 -15.25 -62.20
CA ALA A 21 113.81 -16.25 -61.84
C ALA A 21 112.76 -15.69 -60.86
N THR A 22 113.19 -14.93 -59.85
CA THR A 22 112.30 -14.26 -58.90
C THR A 22 111.45 -13.18 -59.59
N GLY A 23 112.06 -12.41 -60.49
CA GLY A 23 111.35 -11.42 -61.30
C GLY A 23 110.22 -12.04 -62.13
N MET A 24 110.48 -13.16 -62.80
CA MET A 24 109.46 -13.87 -63.60
C MET A 24 108.30 -14.39 -62.72
N ILE A 25 108.58 -14.95 -61.55
CA ILE A 25 107.54 -15.42 -60.62
C ILE A 25 106.65 -14.27 -60.16
N LEU A 26 107.23 -13.09 -59.86
CA LEU A 26 106.47 -11.91 -59.45
C LEU A 26 105.56 -11.40 -60.57
N PHE A 27 106.03 -11.38 -61.83
CA PHE A 27 105.17 -10.97 -62.95
C PHE A 27 103.99 -11.92 -63.16
N VAL A 28 104.22 -13.24 -63.08
CA VAL A 28 103.15 -14.25 -63.16
C VAL A 28 102.15 -14.10 -62.01
N ALA A 29 102.62 -13.87 -60.78
CA ALA A 29 101.75 -13.66 -59.63
C ALA A 29 100.90 -12.38 -59.76
N ILE A 30 101.47 -11.29 -60.29
CA ILE A 30 100.73 -10.04 -60.53
C ILE A 30 99.66 -10.23 -61.62
N GLU A 31 99.96 -11.00 -62.67
CA GLU A 31 98.98 -11.32 -63.71
C GLU A 31 97.81 -12.16 -63.17
N ASP A 32 98.08 -13.15 -62.32
CA ASP A 32 97.02 -13.95 -61.70
C ASP A 32 96.11 -13.11 -60.78
N ILE A 33 96.70 -12.20 -59.99
CA ILE A 33 95.94 -11.26 -59.14
C ILE A 33 95.08 -10.33 -59.99
N ARG A 34 95.60 -9.86 -61.12
CA ARG A 34 94.87 -8.97 -62.05
C ARG A 34 93.74 -9.73 -62.77
N ALA A 35 93.95 -10.99 -63.14
CA ALA A 35 92.92 -11.84 -63.73
C ALA A 35 91.76 -12.11 -62.74
N ASN A 36 92.09 -12.25 -61.45
CA ASN A 36 91.13 -12.54 -60.38
C ASN A 36 90.80 -11.31 -59.50
N TRP A 37 90.85 -10.10 -60.08
CA TRP A 37 90.69 -8.84 -59.33
C TRP A 37 89.44 -8.73 -58.43
N PRO A 38 88.24 -9.23 -58.81
CA PRO A 38 87.05 -9.17 -57.95
C PRO A 38 87.22 -9.85 -56.59
N LYS A 39 88.11 -10.85 -56.50
CA LYS A 39 88.43 -11.57 -55.25
C LYS A 39 89.41 -10.79 -54.37
N TYR A 40 90.35 -10.08 -54.99
CA TYR A 40 91.45 -9.40 -54.27
C TYR A 40 91.22 -7.89 -54.05
N ARG A 41 90.21 -7.28 -54.71
CA ARG A 41 89.93 -5.83 -54.69
C ARG A 41 89.72 -5.21 -53.30
N CYS A 42 89.20 -5.98 -52.33
CA CYS A 42 88.96 -5.50 -50.97
C CYS A 42 90.04 -5.92 -49.96
N ASN A 43 91.15 -6.52 -50.42
CA ASN A 43 92.30 -6.82 -49.56
C ASN A 43 93.31 -5.67 -49.60
N PRO A 44 93.65 -5.04 -48.46
CA PRO A 44 94.56 -3.88 -48.40
C PRO A 44 95.94 -4.14 -49.02
N VAL A 45 96.44 -5.38 -49.01
CA VAL A 45 97.77 -5.74 -49.51
C VAL A 45 97.87 -5.66 -51.02
N TYR A 46 96.79 -5.98 -51.74
CA TYR A 46 96.75 -6.00 -53.20
C TYR A 46 96.17 -4.72 -53.80
N MET A 47 95.59 -3.84 -52.99
CA MET A 47 94.95 -2.59 -53.41
C MET A 47 95.85 -1.64 -54.22
N PRO A 48 97.17 -1.50 -53.96
CA PRO A 48 98.06 -0.69 -54.79
C PRO A 48 98.16 -1.16 -56.25
N LEU A 49 97.72 -2.40 -56.55
CA LEU A 49 97.67 -2.95 -57.90
C LEU A 49 96.36 -2.61 -58.66
N SER A 50 95.43 -1.88 -58.02
CA SER A 50 94.18 -1.43 -58.65
C SER A 50 94.45 -0.41 -59.75
N LYS A 51 93.64 -0.48 -60.82
CA LYS A 51 93.60 0.58 -61.86
C LYS A 51 93.03 1.91 -61.33
N ASN A 52 92.15 1.87 -60.31
CA ASN A 52 91.50 3.03 -59.72
C ASN A 52 91.25 2.79 -58.22
N VAL A 53 92.30 3.05 -57.42
CA VAL A 53 92.30 2.83 -55.97
C VAL A 53 91.12 3.51 -55.27
N SER A 54 90.76 4.74 -55.66
CA SER A 54 89.67 5.50 -55.03
C SER A 54 88.29 4.87 -55.22
N GLN A 55 88.00 4.33 -56.41
CA GLN A 55 86.73 3.68 -56.71
C GLN A 55 86.60 2.32 -56.01
N ASP A 56 87.65 1.51 -56.07
CA ASP A 56 87.66 0.20 -55.39
C ASP A 56 87.60 0.35 -53.87
N PHE A 57 88.29 1.35 -53.29
CA PHE A 57 88.20 1.67 -51.88
C PHE A 57 86.79 2.11 -51.48
N THR A 58 86.18 3.05 -52.23
CA THR A 58 84.82 3.52 -51.95
C THR A 58 83.80 2.38 -52.04
N TYR A 59 83.93 1.51 -53.04
CA TYR A 59 83.06 0.35 -53.20
C TYR A 59 83.18 -0.64 -52.03
N CYS A 60 84.42 -0.98 -51.62
CA CYS A 60 84.64 -1.89 -50.51
C CYS A 60 84.16 -1.28 -49.17
N ILE A 61 84.34 0.02 -48.95
CA ILE A 61 83.82 0.72 -47.76
C ILE A 61 82.30 0.78 -47.76
N GLN A 62 81.65 1.09 -48.89
CA GLN A 62 80.18 1.11 -48.98
C GLN A 62 79.57 -0.28 -48.75
N ASN A 63 80.16 -1.33 -49.31
CA ASN A 63 79.71 -2.70 -49.10
C ASN A 63 79.96 -3.16 -47.64
N MET A 64 81.07 -2.74 -47.03
CA MET A 64 81.31 -2.96 -45.60
C MET A 64 80.32 -2.18 -44.73
N GLN A 65 79.99 -0.93 -45.09
CA GLN A 65 79.02 -0.10 -44.35
C GLN A 65 77.59 -0.62 -44.44
N SER A 66 77.14 -1.15 -45.59
CA SER A 66 75.82 -1.77 -45.70
C SER A 66 75.68 -3.00 -44.80
N ASN A 67 76.71 -3.86 -44.79
CA ASN A 67 76.78 -5.01 -43.91
C ASN A 67 76.89 -4.61 -42.42
N TYR A 68 77.57 -3.51 -42.13
CA TYR A 68 77.72 -2.98 -40.77
C TYR A 68 76.47 -2.24 -40.29
N MET A 69 75.70 -1.59 -41.17
CA MET A 69 74.43 -0.93 -40.83
C MET A 69 73.42 -1.92 -40.26
N GLY A 70 73.37 -3.14 -40.82
CA GLY A 70 72.57 -4.23 -40.25
C GLY A 70 72.99 -4.59 -38.82
N VAL A 71 74.29 -4.48 -38.48
CA VAL A 71 74.80 -4.68 -37.12
C VAL A 71 74.49 -3.48 -36.21
N LEU A 72 74.58 -2.26 -36.73
CA LEU A 72 74.27 -1.02 -36.00
C LEU A 72 72.77 -0.85 -35.71
N LEU A 73 71.89 -1.41 -36.55
CA LEU A 73 70.44 -1.37 -36.33
C LEU A 73 69.96 -2.47 -35.38
N LYS A 74 70.74 -3.53 -35.11
CA LYS A 74 70.36 -4.61 -34.17
C LYS A 74 69.99 -4.10 -32.76
N PRO A 75 70.74 -3.18 -32.13
CA PRO A 75 70.34 -2.57 -30.87
C PRO A 75 68.99 -1.84 -30.96
N ILE A 76 68.77 -1.08 -32.03
CA ILE A 76 67.54 -0.30 -32.24
C ILE A 76 66.34 -1.22 -32.46
N THR A 77 66.48 -2.27 -33.27
CA THR A 77 65.39 -3.23 -33.50
C THR A 77 65.07 -4.05 -32.26
N TRP A 78 66.06 -4.37 -31.42
CA TRP A 78 65.83 -5.00 -30.12
C TRP A 78 65.04 -4.10 -29.16
N ILE A 79 65.39 -2.80 -29.11
CA ILE A 79 64.66 -1.81 -28.31
C ILE A 79 63.21 -1.67 -28.80
N ILE A 80 62.99 -1.57 -30.11
CA ILE A 80 61.65 -1.48 -30.70
C ILE A 80 60.83 -2.74 -30.41
N LYS A 81 61.44 -3.94 -30.50
CA LYS A 81 60.77 -5.20 -30.17
C LYS A 81 60.35 -5.25 -28.70
N ASN A 82 61.23 -4.85 -27.79
CA ASN A 82 60.92 -4.80 -26.37
C ASN A 82 59.86 -3.75 -26.05
N LEU A 83 59.91 -2.58 -26.70
CA LEU A 83 58.90 -1.55 -26.56
C LEU A 83 57.54 -2.05 -27.08
N GLY A 84 57.53 -2.80 -28.17
CA GLY A 84 56.34 -3.47 -28.71
C GLY A 84 55.75 -4.50 -27.75
N SER A 85 56.57 -5.37 -27.16
CA SER A 85 56.09 -6.36 -26.17
C SER A 85 55.57 -5.70 -24.90
N MET A 86 56.22 -4.62 -24.43
CA MET A 86 55.74 -3.83 -23.30
C MET A 86 54.38 -3.18 -23.61
N ALA A 87 54.22 -2.61 -24.81
CA ALA A 87 52.94 -2.04 -25.22
C ALA A 87 51.84 -3.12 -25.27
N GLU A 88 52.13 -4.30 -25.82
CA GLU A 88 51.20 -5.42 -25.87
C GLU A 88 50.80 -5.91 -24.48
N GLU A 89 51.75 -6.03 -23.55
CA GLU A 89 51.49 -6.40 -22.16
C GLU A 89 50.62 -5.35 -21.43
N VAL A 90 50.86 -4.06 -21.67
CA VAL A 90 50.03 -2.97 -21.13
C VAL A 90 48.62 -3.02 -21.70
N PHE A 91 48.46 -3.17 -23.02
CA PHE A 91 47.13 -3.29 -23.64
C PHE A 91 46.40 -4.56 -23.17
N GLY A 92 47.12 -5.67 -23.02
CA GLY A 92 46.59 -6.91 -22.45
C GLY A 92 46.09 -6.70 -21.03
N SER A 93 46.90 -6.06 -20.18
CA SER A 93 46.54 -5.73 -18.80
C SER A 93 45.32 -4.81 -18.71
N LEU A 94 45.25 -3.77 -19.56
CA LEU A 94 44.08 -2.88 -19.65
C LEU A 94 42.81 -3.63 -20.08
N GLN A 95 42.92 -4.58 -21.00
CA GLN A 95 41.77 -5.38 -21.43
C GLN A 95 41.33 -6.37 -20.34
N MET A 96 42.27 -6.95 -19.61
CA MET A 96 41.97 -7.78 -18.43
C MET A 96 41.28 -6.96 -17.33
N PHE A 97 41.74 -5.73 -17.10
CA PHE A 97 41.07 -4.80 -16.19
C PHE A 97 39.64 -4.49 -16.63
N ARG A 98 39.41 -4.20 -17.93
CA ARG A 98 38.06 -4.00 -18.46
C ARG A 98 37.16 -5.23 -18.26
N LYS A 99 37.68 -6.44 -18.49
CA LYS A 99 36.95 -7.69 -18.22
C LYS A 99 36.62 -7.83 -16.74
N MET A 100 37.56 -7.55 -15.84
CA MET A 100 37.31 -7.57 -14.39
C MET A 100 36.16 -6.62 -14.01
N ILE A 101 36.17 -5.39 -14.52
CA ILE A 101 35.09 -4.42 -14.29
C ILE A 101 33.75 -4.95 -14.84
N TYR A 102 33.74 -5.57 -16.02
CA TYR A 102 32.55 -6.21 -16.57
C TYR A 102 32.01 -7.33 -15.65
N TYR A 103 32.88 -8.20 -15.13
CA TYR A 103 32.49 -9.25 -14.19
C TYR A 103 31.91 -8.68 -12.90
N ILE A 104 32.57 -7.68 -12.30
CA ILE A 104 32.08 -7.00 -11.08
C ILE A 104 30.71 -6.40 -11.32
N ARG A 105 30.54 -5.61 -12.40
CA ARG A 105 29.25 -4.99 -12.75
C ARG A 105 28.16 -6.05 -12.95
N THR A 106 28.48 -7.14 -13.64
CA THR A 106 27.51 -8.20 -13.92
C THR A 106 27.10 -8.94 -12.65
N MET A 107 28.05 -9.19 -11.74
CA MET A 107 27.76 -9.81 -10.45
C MET A 107 26.84 -8.92 -9.60
N ILE A 108 27.14 -7.61 -9.52
CA ILE A 108 26.30 -6.65 -8.81
C ILE A 108 24.88 -6.62 -9.41
N MET A 109 24.76 -6.56 -10.73
CA MET A 109 23.45 -6.57 -11.40
C MET A 109 22.64 -7.83 -11.07
N LYS A 110 23.28 -9.02 -11.07
CA LYS A 110 22.59 -10.27 -10.70
C LYS A 110 22.09 -10.25 -9.25
N ILE A 111 22.91 -9.77 -8.33
CA ILE A 111 22.54 -9.65 -6.92
C ILE A 111 21.36 -8.70 -6.76
N VAL A 112 21.43 -7.51 -7.35
CA VAL A 112 20.35 -6.50 -7.29
C VAL A 112 19.05 -7.06 -7.89
N THR A 113 19.09 -7.68 -9.08
CA THR A 113 17.90 -8.27 -9.70
C THR A 113 17.32 -9.41 -8.86
N SER A 114 18.16 -10.26 -8.26
CA SER A 114 17.70 -11.34 -7.38
C SER A 114 16.99 -10.80 -6.13
N ILE A 115 17.59 -9.82 -5.47
CA ILE A 115 17.01 -9.16 -4.29
C ILE A 115 15.68 -8.47 -4.65
N MET A 116 15.63 -7.74 -5.77
CA MET A 116 14.39 -7.10 -6.25
C MET A 116 13.29 -8.13 -6.55
N GLY A 117 13.65 -9.30 -7.10
CA GLY A 117 12.71 -10.39 -7.32
C GLY A 117 12.10 -10.94 -6.02
N ILE A 118 12.91 -11.07 -4.97
CA ILE A 118 12.42 -11.48 -3.65
C ILE A 118 11.48 -10.42 -3.06
N PHE A 119 11.87 -9.14 -3.10
CA PHE A 119 11.02 -8.05 -2.61
C PHE A 119 9.69 -7.95 -3.35
N ALA A 120 9.69 -8.15 -4.68
CA ALA A 120 8.45 -8.16 -5.46
C ALA A 120 7.49 -9.27 -4.99
N ASN A 121 7.99 -10.49 -4.78
CA ASN A 121 7.20 -11.59 -4.26
C ASN A 121 6.69 -11.34 -2.83
N PHE A 122 7.54 -10.75 -1.98
CA PHE A 122 7.17 -10.36 -0.63
C PHE A 122 6.04 -9.31 -0.62
N ILE A 123 6.14 -8.27 -1.44
CA ILE A 123 5.10 -7.24 -1.59
C ILE A 123 3.77 -7.85 -2.03
N ILE A 124 3.80 -8.76 -3.01
CA ILE A 124 2.59 -9.45 -3.48
C ILE A 124 1.92 -10.24 -2.34
N GLN A 125 2.69 -10.94 -1.51
CA GLN A 125 2.13 -11.67 -0.37
C GLN A 125 1.57 -10.74 0.72
N MET A 126 2.27 -9.66 1.04
CA MET A 126 1.77 -8.64 1.96
C MET A 126 0.46 -8.02 1.46
N GLN A 127 0.36 -7.74 0.16
CA GLN A 127 -0.87 -7.23 -0.46
C GLN A 127 -2.03 -8.24 -0.35
N LYS A 128 -1.78 -9.54 -0.58
CA LYS A 128 -2.81 -10.58 -0.40
C LYS A 128 -3.31 -10.66 1.04
N MET A 129 -2.40 -10.56 2.02
CA MET A 129 -2.77 -10.52 3.43
C MET A 129 -3.62 -9.28 3.75
N ALA A 130 -3.23 -8.11 3.26
CA ALA A 130 -4.00 -6.88 3.46
C ALA A 130 -5.41 -6.95 2.85
N ILE A 131 -5.55 -7.54 1.66
CA ILE A 131 -6.86 -7.77 1.03
C ILE A 131 -7.72 -8.70 1.89
N ALA A 132 -7.15 -9.79 2.42
CA ALA A 132 -7.88 -10.72 3.30
C ALA A 132 -8.34 -10.06 4.61
N VAL A 133 -7.50 -9.21 5.21
CA VAL A 133 -7.87 -8.43 6.40
C VAL A 133 -9.01 -7.46 6.06
N LYS A 134 -8.92 -6.72 4.95
CA LYS A 134 -9.97 -5.80 4.50
C LYS A 134 -11.31 -6.52 4.27
N ASP A 135 -11.29 -7.68 3.62
CA ASP A 135 -12.48 -8.52 3.41
C ASP A 135 -13.10 -8.96 4.73
N THR A 136 -12.28 -9.39 5.68
CA THR A 136 -12.73 -9.83 7.01
C THR A 136 -13.39 -8.68 7.79
N VAL A 137 -12.80 -7.48 7.76
CA VAL A 137 -13.39 -6.28 8.37
C VAL A 137 -14.72 -5.92 7.69
N GLY A 138 -14.80 -6.02 6.36
CA GLY A 138 -16.04 -5.80 5.61
C GLY A 138 -17.16 -6.76 6.03
N LYS A 139 -16.85 -8.05 6.21
CA LYS A 139 -17.81 -9.05 6.70
C LYS A 139 -18.29 -8.75 8.12
N LEU A 140 -17.38 -8.37 9.02
CA LEU A 140 -17.74 -7.97 10.39
C LEU A 140 -18.68 -6.76 10.41
N MET A 141 -18.40 -5.74 9.59
CA MET A 141 -19.30 -4.59 9.45
C MET A 141 -20.66 -5.00 8.92
N GLY A 142 -20.72 -5.90 7.93
CA GLY A 142 -21.98 -6.41 7.39
C GLY A 142 -22.86 -7.08 8.46
N VAL A 143 -22.27 -7.92 9.30
CA VAL A 143 -22.98 -8.60 10.40
C VAL A 143 -23.43 -7.62 11.49
N LEU A 144 -22.59 -6.64 11.83
CA LEU A 144 -22.94 -5.65 12.84
C LEU A 144 -24.11 -4.78 12.37
N VAL A 145 -24.06 -4.30 11.13
CA VAL A 145 -25.09 -3.45 10.54
C VAL A 145 -26.43 -4.18 10.45
N SER A 146 -26.42 -5.45 10.01
CA SER A 146 -27.67 -6.24 9.97
C SER A 146 -28.27 -6.44 11.36
N LEU A 147 -27.44 -6.70 12.37
CA LEU A 147 -27.90 -6.82 13.75
C LEU A 147 -28.54 -5.51 14.26
N VAL A 148 -27.91 -4.36 14.00
CA VAL A 148 -28.45 -3.05 14.38
C VAL A 148 -29.82 -2.82 13.74
N TYR A 149 -29.97 -3.10 12.44
CA TYR A 149 -31.26 -2.94 11.77
C TYR A 149 -32.33 -3.94 12.25
N MET A 150 -31.93 -5.17 12.60
CA MET A 150 -32.86 -6.14 13.21
C MET A 150 -33.36 -5.65 14.59
N LEU A 151 -32.46 -5.10 15.41
CA LEU A 151 -32.82 -4.52 16.70
C LEU A 151 -33.74 -3.31 16.54
N ASP A 152 -33.42 -2.40 15.62
CA ASP A 152 -34.27 -1.25 15.30
C ASP A 152 -35.67 -1.69 14.83
N GLY A 153 -35.74 -2.69 13.96
CA GLY A 153 -37.00 -3.31 13.55
C GLY A 153 -37.79 -3.86 14.73
N SER A 154 -37.14 -4.60 15.63
CA SER A 154 -37.79 -5.18 16.82
C SER A 154 -38.32 -4.11 17.77
N VAL A 155 -37.58 -3.02 18.00
CA VAL A 155 -38.00 -1.91 18.85
C VAL A 155 -39.21 -1.21 18.25
N LYS A 156 -39.19 -0.94 16.94
CA LYS A 156 -40.34 -0.36 16.23
C LYS A 156 -41.57 -1.26 16.33
N THR A 157 -41.40 -2.58 16.15
CA THR A 157 -42.50 -3.54 16.33
C THR A 157 -43.06 -3.51 17.75
N MET A 158 -42.21 -3.47 18.78
CA MET A 158 -42.67 -3.36 20.17
C MET A 158 -43.41 -2.05 20.43
N GLN A 159 -42.90 -0.93 19.92
CA GLN A 159 -43.57 0.37 20.03
C GLN A 159 -44.93 0.36 19.32
N SER A 160 -45.02 -0.23 18.12
CA SER A 160 -46.29 -0.39 17.41
C SER A 160 -47.26 -1.32 18.15
N ALA A 161 -46.78 -2.42 18.74
CA ALA A 161 -47.61 -3.32 19.53
C ALA A 161 -48.12 -2.65 20.83
N TRP A 162 -47.28 -1.82 21.46
CA TRP A 162 -47.60 -1.06 22.66
C TRP A 162 -48.58 0.09 22.40
N ALA A 163 -48.49 0.73 21.23
CA ALA A 163 -49.46 1.72 20.76
C ALA A 163 -50.72 1.10 20.16
N GLY A 164 -50.71 -0.21 19.87
CA GLY A 164 -51.85 -0.92 19.30
C GLY A 164 -52.85 -1.42 20.35
N PRO A 165 -53.94 -2.08 19.88
CA PRO A 165 -54.99 -2.61 20.75
C PRO A 165 -54.48 -3.51 21.90
N PRO A 166 -53.49 -4.40 21.71
CA PRO A 166 -52.95 -5.20 22.82
C PRO A 166 -52.33 -4.37 23.95
N GLY A 167 -51.65 -3.27 23.61
CA GLY A 167 -51.04 -2.36 24.59
C GLY A 167 -52.04 -1.47 25.33
N GLN A 168 -53.16 -1.13 24.69
CA GLN A 168 -54.25 -0.40 25.35
C GLN A 168 -54.97 -1.26 26.39
N MET A 169 -55.17 -2.55 26.10
CA MET A 169 -55.88 -3.47 27.00
C MET A 169 -55.16 -3.71 28.34
N VAL A 170 -53.84 -3.45 28.42
CA VAL A 170 -53.09 -3.51 29.69
C VAL A 170 -53.10 -2.20 30.48
N ARG A 171 -53.60 -1.09 29.91
CA ARG A 171 -53.77 0.19 30.61
C ARG A 171 -55.18 0.22 31.22
N PHE A 172 -55.31 0.02 32.53
CA PHE A 172 -56.59 0.14 33.22
C PHE A 172 -56.94 1.62 33.41
N MET A 173 -57.58 2.25 32.43
CA MET A 173 -57.97 3.67 32.46
C MET A 173 -59.49 3.82 32.64
N CYS A 174 -60.03 3.55 33.83
CA CYS A 174 -61.48 3.54 34.03
C CYS A 174 -61.90 4.16 35.36
N PHE A 175 -63.22 4.28 35.55
CA PHE A 175 -63.88 4.78 36.76
C PHE A 175 -64.48 3.64 37.59
N ARG A 176 -64.80 3.95 38.84
CA ARG A 176 -65.64 3.11 39.69
C ARG A 176 -67.04 3.00 39.09
N GLU A 177 -67.62 1.80 39.12
CA GLU A 177 -68.86 1.48 38.40
C GLU A 177 -70.07 2.34 38.84
N ASP A 178 -70.08 2.80 40.08
CA ASP A 178 -71.16 3.60 40.68
C ASP A 178 -70.96 5.12 40.54
N THR A 179 -69.89 5.57 39.87
CA THR A 179 -69.59 6.99 39.65
C THR A 179 -70.79 7.66 38.97
N LEU A 180 -71.28 8.75 39.56
CA LEU A 180 -72.46 9.45 39.08
C LEU A 180 -72.10 10.41 37.94
N VAL A 181 -72.61 10.12 36.75
CA VAL A 181 -72.43 10.91 35.54
C VAL A 181 -73.67 11.78 35.30
N PRO A 182 -73.50 13.10 35.12
CA PRO A 182 -74.60 13.99 34.79
C PRO A 182 -75.04 13.81 33.32
N MET A 183 -76.31 13.51 33.11
CA MET A 183 -76.92 13.27 31.80
C MET A 183 -77.67 14.51 31.29
N SER A 184 -77.95 14.55 29.99
CA SER A 184 -78.84 15.54 29.38
C SER A 184 -80.23 15.49 30.04
N GLY A 185 -80.78 16.65 30.40
CA GLY A 185 -82.04 16.74 31.15
C GLY A 185 -81.90 16.71 32.68
N GLY A 186 -80.68 16.74 33.22
CA GLY A 186 -80.42 16.96 34.66
C GLY A 186 -80.49 15.72 35.55
N LYS A 187 -80.77 14.54 34.97
CA LYS A 187 -80.67 13.25 35.67
C LYS A 187 -79.20 12.87 35.88
N LYS A 188 -78.87 12.24 37.01
CA LYS A 188 -77.57 11.58 37.22
C LYS A 188 -77.73 10.07 37.09
N MET A 189 -76.84 9.41 36.33
CA MET A 189 -76.81 7.96 36.15
C MET A 189 -75.47 7.40 36.61
N LYS A 190 -75.45 6.18 37.16
CA LYS A 190 -74.18 5.52 37.48
C LYS A 190 -73.49 5.12 36.19
N MET A 191 -72.16 5.19 36.16
CA MET A 191 -71.34 4.87 35.00
C MET A 191 -71.70 3.51 34.37
N LYS A 192 -71.92 2.48 35.20
CA LYS A 192 -72.32 1.14 34.77
C LYS A 192 -73.72 1.02 34.17
N ASP A 193 -74.60 1.97 34.46
CA ASP A 193 -76.01 1.96 34.04
C ASP A 193 -76.23 2.78 32.76
N ILE A 194 -75.17 3.42 32.22
CA ILE A 194 -75.20 4.20 30.99
C ILE A 194 -75.22 3.26 29.78
N SER A 195 -76.05 3.61 28.79
CA SER A 195 -76.23 2.84 27.56
C SER A 195 -75.72 3.58 26.33
N LEU A 196 -75.48 2.82 25.25
CA LEU A 196 -75.10 3.38 23.95
C LEU A 196 -76.16 4.38 23.45
N GLY A 197 -75.70 5.53 22.96
CA GLY A 197 -76.57 6.60 22.46
C GLY A 197 -77.12 7.54 23.53
N ASP A 198 -76.89 7.28 24.82
CA ASP A 198 -77.21 8.24 25.88
C ASP A 198 -76.41 9.54 25.71
N THR A 199 -77.00 10.67 26.10
CA THR A 199 -76.38 12.00 25.97
C THR A 199 -75.93 12.52 27.33
N LEU A 200 -74.66 12.89 27.45
CA LEU A 200 -74.10 13.54 28.64
C LEU A 200 -74.63 14.97 28.82
N TYR A 201 -74.43 15.56 30.00
CA TYR A 201 -74.80 16.96 30.26
C TYR A 201 -74.17 17.97 29.29
N SER A 202 -72.98 17.65 28.74
CA SER A 202 -72.32 18.43 27.69
C SER A 202 -73.04 18.43 26.33
N GLY A 203 -74.09 17.60 26.16
CA GLY A 203 -74.80 17.43 24.90
C GLY A 203 -74.18 16.39 23.96
N LYS A 204 -73.15 15.67 24.42
CA LYS A 204 -72.39 14.68 23.64
C LYS A 204 -72.90 13.27 23.85
N LYS A 205 -72.88 12.44 22.82
CA LYS A 205 -73.36 11.06 22.91
C LYS A 205 -72.28 10.09 23.36
N VAL A 206 -72.73 9.04 24.04
CA VAL A 206 -71.92 7.86 24.37
C VAL A 206 -71.89 6.92 23.17
N LEU A 207 -70.69 6.68 22.66
CA LEU A 207 -70.41 5.84 21.49
C LEU A 207 -70.04 4.41 21.87
N ALA A 208 -69.41 4.19 23.03
CA ALA A 208 -69.12 2.87 23.58
C ALA A 208 -69.22 2.86 25.11
N VAL A 209 -69.54 1.69 25.67
CA VAL A 209 -69.53 1.43 27.11
C VAL A 209 -68.61 0.25 27.36
N LEU A 210 -67.61 0.43 28.22
CA LEU A 210 -66.58 -0.56 28.53
C LEU A 210 -66.72 -1.05 29.96
N LYS A 211 -66.58 -2.36 30.15
CA LYS A 211 -66.43 -3.00 31.46
C LYS A 211 -65.12 -3.78 31.49
N VAL A 212 -64.22 -3.39 32.36
CA VAL A 212 -62.84 -3.90 32.42
C VAL A 212 -62.61 -4.59 33.75
N SER A 213 -62.00 -5.78 33.74
CA SER A 213 -61.65 -6.48 34.98
C SER A 213 -60.48 -5.78 35.69
N ASN A 214 -60.56 -5.61 37.01
CA ASN A 214 -59.43 -5.17 37.82
C ASN A 214 -58.50 -6.34 38.15
N ALA A 215 -57.88 -6.92 37.12
CA ALA A 215 -57.05 -8.12 37.27
C ALA A 215 -55.79 -7.88 38.12
N ASN A 216 -55.34 -6.63 38.23
CA ASN A 216 -54.11 -6.24 38.94
C ASN A 216 -54.36 -5.71 40.36
N ASP A 217 -55.60 -5.77 40.86
CA ASP A 217 -55.97 -5.28 42.20
C ASP A 217 -55.56 -3.81 42.42
N GLU A 218 -55.75 -2.97 41.39
CA GLU A 218 -55.38 -1.55 41.40
C GLU A 218 -56.38 -0.75 42.28
N PRO A 219 -55.88 0.08 43.22
CA PRO A 219 -56.71 0.99 43.99
C PRO A 219 -57.11 2.23 43.19
N PHE A 220 -58.26 2.80 43.56
CA PHE A 220 -58.71 4.06 43.01
C PHE A 220 -57.98 5.25 43.62
N TYR A 221 -57.83 6.29 42.82
CA TYR A 221 -57.61 7.65 43.26
C TYR A 221 -58.96 8.35 43.38
N LYS A 222 -59.06 9.21 44.40
CA LYS A 222 -60.26 9.95 44.72
C LYS A 222 -60.09 11.43 44.45
N PHE A 223 -61.04 11.99 43.72
CA PHE A 223 -61.27 13.43 43.68
C PHE A 223 -62.44 13.77 44.59
N VAL A 224 -62.20 14.68 45.54
CA VAL A 224 -63.23 15.11 46.49
C VAL A 224 -64.27 15.94 45.77
N GLY A 225 -65.54 15.54 45.86
CA GLY A 225 -66.66 16.29 45.30
C GLY A 225 -66.89 17.61 46.05
N LYS A 226 -67.09 18.71 45.31
CA LYS A 226 -67.45 20.03 45.87
C LYS A 226 -68.88 20.39 45.48
N ASN A 227 -69.48 21.33 46.20
CA ASN A 227 -70.80 21.93 45.87
C ASN A 227 -71.94 20.92 45.67
N GLY A 228 -72.00 19.86 46.48
CA GLY A 228 -73.05 18.84 46.41
C GLY A 228 -72.82 17.74 45.37
N ASN A 229 -71.65 17.70 44.72
CA ASN A 229 -71.23 16.56 43.90
C ASN A 229 -70.63 15.45 44.76
N SER A 230 -70.81 14.20 44.31
CA SER A 230 -70.21 13.02 44.93
C SER A 230 -68.72 12.92 44.63
N ASP A 231 -67.98 12.23 45.50
CA ASP A 231 -66.59 11.86 45.24
C ASP A 231 -66.47 11.02 43.95
N ILE A 232 -65.37 11.21 43.21
CA ILE A 232 -65.09 10.51 41.96
C ILE A 232 -63.92 9.56 42.21
N TYR A 233 -64.10 8.29 41.88
CA TYR A 233 -63.10 7.24 42.03
C TYR A 233 -62.67 6.75 40.65
N VAL A 234 -61.38 6.84 40.38
CA VAL A 234 -60.80 6.64 39.04
C VAL A 234 -59.41 6.03 39.16
N THR A 235 -59.01 5.21 38.19
CA THR A 235 -57.70 4.54 38.21
C THR A 235 -56.55 5.53 38.02
N GLY A 236 -55.37 5.20 38.53
CA GLY A 236 -54.24 6.14 38.55
C GLY A 236 -53.70 6.49 37.17
N SER A 237 -53.90 5.61 36.19
CA SER A 237 -53.43 5.77 34.81
C SER A 237 -54.41 6.54 33.92
N HIS A 238 -55.61 6.84 34.39
CA HIS A 238 -56.63 7.55 33.61
C HIS A 238 -56.31 9.06 33.52
N TYR A 239 -56.61 9.69 32.38
CA TYR A 239 -56.23 11.08 32.14
C TYR A 239 -57.31 12.08 32.59
N VAL A 240 -56.85 13.15 33.25
CA VAL A 240 -57.66 14.28 33.71
C VAL A 240 -57.03 15.58 33.23
N LEU A 241 -57.84 16.56 32.85
CA LEU A 241 -57.38 17.89 32.48
C LEU A 241 -56.87 18.63 33.73
N ASP A 242 -55.60 19.04 33.72
CA ASP A 242 -55.08 19.98 34.70
C ASP A 242 -55.35 21.41 34.20
N GLU A 243 -56.29 22.08 34.85
CA GLU A 243 -56.69 23.46 34.57
C GLU A 243 -55.53 24.46 34.68
N THR A 244 -54.48 24.14 35.45
CA THR A 244 -53.33 25.03 35.64
C THR A 244 -52.42 25.03 34.41
N SER A 245 -52.17 23.85 33.84
CA SER A 245 -51.27 23.67 32.69
C SER A 245 -51.99 23.61 31.34
N GLY A 246 -53.31 23.38 31.33
CA GLY A 246 -54.11 23.15 30.14
C GLY A 246 -53.79 21.83 29.43
N LYS A 247 -53.19 20.87 30.15
CA LYS A 247 -52.77 19.56 29.61
C LYS A 247 -53.48 18.42 30.31
N TYR A 248 -53.70 17.33 29.59
CA TYR A 248 -54.15 16.08 30.18
C TYR A 248 -52.98 15.37 30.86
N ILE A 249 -53.13 15.11 32.15
CA ILE A 249 -52.15 14.40 32.98
C ILE A 249 -52.80 13.15 33.58
N MET A 250 -51.99 12.14 33.89
CA MET A 250 -52.48 10.96 34.60
C MET A 250 -53.02 11.36 35.97
N THR A 251 -54.13 10.75 36.36
CA THR A 251 -54.82 10.98 37.64
C THR A 251 -53.88 10.91 38.83
N LYS A 252 -52.98 9.91 38.87
CA LYS A 252 -51.98 9.76 39.94
C LYS A 252 -51.03 10.95 40.10
N ASN A 253 -50.87 11.76 39.05
CA ASN A 253 -50.03 12.95 39.04
C ASN A 253 -50.81 14.24 39.29
N HIS A 254 -52.15 14.19 39.33
CA HIS A 254 -52.98 15.38 39.50
C HIS A 254 -52.99 15.83 40.97
N PRO A 255 -52.77 17.13 41.28
CA PRO A 255 -52.61 17.60 42.67
C PRO A 255 -53.85 17.42 43.54
N ALA A 256 -55.04 17.38 42.94
CA ALA A 256 -56.30 17.14 43.64
C ALA A 256 -56.65 15.65 43.84
N ALA A 257 -55.88 14.73 43.26
CA ALA A 257 -56.13 13.30 43.35
C ALA A 257 -55.50 12.72 44.62
N VAL A 258 -56.28 11.99 45.41
CA VAL A 258 -55.83 11.33 46.64
C VAL A 258 -55.90 9.82 46.46
N LEU A 259 -54.76 9.13 46.61
CA LEU A 259 -54.73 7.68 46.58
C LEU A 259 -55.59 7.10 47.72
N THR A 260 -56.41 6.09 47.41
CA THR A 260 -57.25 5.40 48.39
C THR A 260 -56.86 3.93 48.53
N ASN A 261 -57.47 3.23 49.50
CA ASN A 261 -57.40 1.78 49.61
C ASN A 261 -58.64 1.09 48.99
N GLU A 262 -59.53 1.85 48.34
CA GLU A 262 -60.73 1.29 47.71
C GLU A 262 -60.40 0.60 46.40
N LYS A 263 -60.99 -0.57 46.20
CA LYS A 263 -60.78 -1.44 45.05
C LYS A 263 -62.10 -2.12 44.73
N ASP A 264 -62.39 -2.21 43.43
CA ASP A 264 -63.50 -3.01 42.91
C ASP A 264 -62.96 -4.12 42.00
N SER A 265 -63.75 -5.17 41.79
CA SER A 265 -63.40 -6.28 40.88
C SER A 265 -63.39 -5.87 39.41
N SER A 266 -64.07 -4.79 39.08
CA SER A 266 -64.18 -4.28 37.72
C SER A 266 -64.33 -2.77 37.71
N PHE A 267 -63.98 -2.19 36.57
CA PHE A 267 -64.07 -0.78 36.28
C PHE A 267 -65.02 -0.53 35.11
N ALA A 268 -65.59 0.68 35.05
CA ALA A 268 -66.43 1.13 33.95
C ALA A 268 -65.83 2.37 33.26
N CYS A 269 -65.90 2.42 31.93
CA CYS A 269 -65.51 3.60 31.16
C CYS A 269 -66.42 3.78 29.95
N LEU A 270 -66.40 4.98 29.38
CA LEU A 270 -67.17 5.35 28.20
C LEU A 270 -66.21 5.75 27.08
N ILE A 271 -66.70 5.74 25.86
CA ILE A 271 -66.16 6.50 24.72
C ILE A 271 -67.25 7.48 24.29
N THR A 272 -66.90 8.77 24.14
CA THR A 272 -67.85 9.85 23.86
C THR A 272 -67.50 10.58 22.57
N GLU A 273 -68.46 11.28 21.96
CA GLU A 273 -68.26 11.98 20.67
C GLU A 273 -67.15 13.04 20.68
N ASP A 274 -66.82 13.61 21.84
CA ASP A 274 -65.76 14.60 21.98
C ASP A 274 -64.59 14.14 22.86
N HIS A 275 -64.56 12.84 23.18
CA HIS A 275 -63.55 12.20 24.02
C HIS A 275 -63.41 12.76 25.43
N THR A 276 -64.45 13.45 25.91
CA THR A 276 -64.46 13.99 27.27
C THR A 276 -65.61 13.43 28.11
N ILE A 277 -65.35 13.29 29.40
CA ILE A 277 -66.31 12.87 30.42
C ILE A 277 -66.28 13.91 31.55
N PRO A 278 -67.17 14.91 31.52
CA PRO A 278 -67.24 15.92 32.58
C PRO A 278 -67.87 15.34 33.85
N LEU A 279 -67.13 15.34 34.94
CA LEU A 279 -67.56 14.83 36.26
C LEU A 279 -67.23 15.84 37.35
N GLY A 280 -68.27 16.39 37.98
CA GLY A 280 -68.10 17.41 39.02
C GLY A 280 -67.41 18.66 38.46
N ASP A 281 -66.30 19.05 39.07
CA ASP A 281 -65.47 20.19 38.65
C ASP A 281 -64.31 19.78 37.72
N TYR A 282 -64.25 18.51 37.30
CA TYR A 282 -63.13 17.96 36.53
C TYR A 282 -63.59 17.44 35.17
N VAL A 283 -62.72 17.57 34.18
CA VAL A 283 -62.90 16.99 32.85
C VAL A 283 -61.91 15.85 32.67
N PHE A 284 -62.45 14.65 32.51
CA PHE A 284 -61.64 13.46 32.24
C PHE A 284 -61.64 13.16 30.75
N TRP A 285 -60.55 12.58 30.26
CA TRP A 285 -60.54 12.01 28.92
C TRP A 285 -61.30 10.69 28.91
N ASP A 286 -61.86 10.29 27.77
CA ASP A 286 -62.50 8.99 27.64
C ASP A 286 -61.48 7.83 27.53
N TRP A 287 -61.92 6.63 27.17
CA TRP A 287 -61.02 5.47 27.08
C TRP A 287 -59.96 5.59 25.95
N GLU A 288 -60.18 6.40 24.91
CA GLU A 288 -59.30 6.47 23.72
C GLU A 288 -58.08 7.37 23.94
N ASP A 289 -57.06 6.86 24.62
CA ASP A 289 -55.89 7.65 25.04
C ASP A 289 -54.84 7.97 23.95
N ASP A 290 -55.02 7.42 22.74
CA ASP A 290 -54.15 7.62 21.58
C ASP A 290 -54.27 9.01 20.95
N ILE A 291 -55.44 9.64 21.12
CA ILE A 291 -55.81 10.90 20.47
C ILE A 291 -55.87 12.08 21.44
N ILE A 292 -55.34 11.89 22.66
CA ILE A 292 -55.27 12.95 23.67
C ILE A 292 -54.47 14.14 23.13
N PRO A 293 -55.08 15.32 22.98
CA PRO A 293 -54.37 16.53 22.61
C PRO A 293 -53.47 16.97 23.77
N ASN A 294 -52.24 17.41 23.46
CA ASN A 294 -51.31 17.99 24.44
C ASN A 294 -50.99 17.08 25.66
N LYS A 295 -50.85 15.77 25.42
CA LYS A 295 -50.45 14.75 26.41
C LYS A 295 -49.11 15.13 27.08
N ALA A 296 -49.09 15.18 28.43
CA ALA A 296 -47.89 15.51 29.21
C ALA A 296 -47.16 14.27 29.73
#